data_AF-A0A6H1ZYG4-F1
#
_entry.id   AF-A0A6H1ZYG4-F1
#
_cell.length_a   1.000
_cell.length_b   1.000
_cell.length_c   1.000
_cell.angle_alpha   90.00
_cell.angle_beta   90.00
_cell.angle_gamma   90.00
#
_symmetry.space_group_name_H-M   'P 1'
#
loop_
_entity.id
_entity.type
_entity.pdbx_description
1 polymer ?
#
loop_
_entity_poly.entity_id
_entity_poly.type
_entity_poly.pdbx_seq_one_letter_code
_entity_poly.pdbx_strand_id
1 'polypeptide(L)' 'MEVIQLTQKDKLKEIIKVLNEKGVQEINAPTAIKLFCEFYGVKPVTAQDYLREMVLFGFLERPIEGAFFKIKKVD' A
#
# COMPACT_ATOMS: atom_id res chain seq x y z
N MET A 1 -10.04 7.87 26.69
CA MET A 1 -10.05 8.23 25.25
C MET A 1 -9.79 6.95 24.50
N GLU A 2 -10.83 6.29 23.99
CA GLU A 2 -10.65 5.10 23.15
C GLU A 2 -10.21 5.58 21.77
N VAL A 3 -8.92 5.42 21.46
CA VAL A 3 -8.45 5.42 20.08
C VAL A 3 -9.03 4.18 19.45
N ILE A 4 -10.05 4.34 18.60
CA ILE A 4 -10.51 3.28 17.72
C ILE A 4 -9.30 2.84 16.90
N GLN A 5 -8.77 1.67 17.22
CA GLN A 5 -7.63 1.11 16.52
C GLN A 5 -8.16 0.53 15.21
N LEU A 6 -8.29 1.37 14.19
CA LEU A 6 -8.50 0.90 12.82
C LEU A 6 -7.38 -0.07 12.49
N THR A 7 -7.74 -1.28 12.06
CA THR A 7 -6.76 -2.33 11.79
C THR A 7 -5.84 -1.87 10.66
N GLN A 8 -4.57 -2.27 10.72
CA GLN A 8 -3.57 -1.94 9.69
C GLN A 8 -4.06 -2.28 8.28
N LYS A 9 -4.83 -3.37 8.16
CA LYS A 9 -5.50 -3.79 6.93
C LYS A 9 -6.44 -2.73 6.36
N ASP A 10 -7.28 -2.09 7.18
CA ASP A 10 -8.20 -1.04 6.72
C ASP A 10 -7.45 0.19 6.23
N LYS A 11 -6.41 0.59 6.96
CA LYS A 11 -5.55 1.72 6.56
C LYS A 11 -4.92 1.46 5.20
N LEU A 12 -4.36 0.27 5.00
CA LEU A 12 -3.75 -0.14 3.73
C LEU A 12 -4.80 -0.28 2.61
N LYS A 13 -6.03 -0.69 2.92
CA LYS A 13 -7.12 -0.73 1.93
C LYS A 13 -7.46 0.68 1.43
N GLU A 14 -7.49 1.69 2.29
CA GLU A 14 -7.83 3.07 1.88
C GLU A 14 -6.84 3.63 0.86
N ILE A 15 -5.53 3.49 1.07
CA ILE A 15 -4.56 4.04 0.13
C ILE A 15 -4.60 3.32 -1.22
N ILE A 16 -4.89 2.02 -1.22
CA ILE A 16 -5.08 1.25 -2.46
C ILE A 16 -6.33 1.72 -3.19
N LYS A 17 -7.41 2.04 -2.47
CA LYS A 17 -8.62 2.62 -3.06
C LYS A 17 -8.32 3.98 -3.67
N VAL A 18 -7.60 4.86 -2.97
CA VAL A 18 -7.17 6.17 -3.49
C VAL A 18 -6.31 6.02 -4.75
N LEU A 19 -5.37 5.06 -4.75
CA LEU A 19 -4.55 4.77 -5.92
C LEU A 19 -5.39 4.25 -7.11
N ASN A 20 -6.36 3.37 -6.86
CA ASN A 20 -7.33 2.91 -7.87
C ASN A 20 -8.18 4.06 -8.41
N GLU A 21 -8.70 4.95 -7.56
CA GLU A 21 -9.50 6.12 -7.96
C GLU A 21 -8.70 7.12 -8.79
N LYS A 22 -7.39 7.24 -8.52
CA LYS A 22 -6.46 8.03 -9.33
C LYS A 22 -6.06 7.35 -10.65
N GLY A 23 -6.53 6.13 -10.91
CA GLY A 23 -6.19 5.36 -12.11
C GLY A 23 -4.79 4.76 -12.08
N VAL A 24 -4.15 4.65 -10.91
CA VAL A 24 -2.84 4.03 -10.74
C VAL A 24 -3.01 2.51 -10.78
N GLN A 25 -2.49 1.88 -11.83
CA GLN A 25 -2.55 0.42 -12.02
C GLN A 25 -1.29 -0.29 -11.52
N GLU A 26 -0.15 0.40 -11.50
CA GLU A 26 1.14 -0.14 -11.12
C GLU A 26 1.99 0.93 -10.42
N ILE A 27 2.77 0.51 -9.43
CA ILE A 27 3.63 1.39 -8.64
C ILE A 27 4.95 0.68 -8.33
N ASN A 28 6.08 1.36 -8.49
CA ASN A 28 7.37 0.78 -8.12
C ASN A 28 7.56 0.78 -6.58
N ALA A 29 8.44 -0.09 -6.08
CA ALA A 29 8.75 -0.16 -4.65
C ALA A 29 9.11 1.20 -4.02
N PRO A 30 10.10 1.97 -4.56
CA PRO A 30 10.52 3.21 -3.92
C PRO A 30 9.43 4.30 -3.91
N THR A 31 8.62 4.41 -4.96
CA THR A 31 7.49 5.34 -5.05
C THR A 31 6.40 4.94 -4.05
N ALA A 32 6.06 3.65 -3.94
CA ALA A 32 5.07 3.19 -2.97
C ALA A 32 5.53 3.46 -1.53
N ILE A 33 6.78 3.14 -1.21
CA ILE A 33 7.39 3.42 0.10
C ILE A 33 7.32 4.91 0.42
N LYS A 34 7.71 5.77 -0.54
CA LYS A 34 7.64 7.22 -0.35
C LYS A 34 6.21 7.70 -0.10
N LEU A 35 5.25 7.20 -0.88
CA LEU A 35 3.84 7.56 -0.75
C LEU A 35 3.27 7.13 0.60
N PHE A 36 3.62 5.94 1.10
CA PHE A 36 3.23 5.49 2.44
C PHE A 36 3.88 6.32 3.55
N CYS A 37 5.16 6.69 3.40
CA CYS A 37 5.82 7.60 4.33
C CYS A 37 5.10 8.95 4.41
N GLU A 38 4.73 9.54 3.28
CA GLU A 38 4.03 10.83 3.22
C GLU A 38 2.58 10.73 3.73
N PHE A 39 1.86 9.67 3.36
CA PHE A 39 0.44 9.51 3.69
C PHE A 39 0.20 9.14 5.17
N TYR A 40 1.05 8.28 5.73
CA TYR A 40 0.92 7.83 7.12
C TYR A 40 1.90 8.52 8.08
N GLY A 41 2.82 9.35 7.59
CA GLY A 41 3.87 9.96 8.41
C GLY A 41 4.84 8.95 9.03
N VAL A 42 5.05 7.81 8.37
CA VAL A 42 5.87 6.70 8.91
C VAL A 42 7.28 6.68 8.33
N LYS A 43 8.18 5.94 9.00
CA LYS A 43 9.54 5.72 8.50
C LYS A 43 9.54 4.80 7.26
N PRO A 44 10.56 4.89 6.39
CA PRO A 44 10.71 4.03 5.22
C PRO A 44 10.68 2.54 5.53
N VAL A 45 11.24 2.16 6.68
CA VAL A 45 11.24 0.76 7.16
C VAL A 45 9.82 0.27 7.42
N THR A 46 9.00 1.08 8.09
CA THR A 46 7.59 0.77 8.35
C THR A 46 6.78 0.74 7.05
N ALA A 47 7.05 1.68 6.14
CA ALA A 47 6.42 1.71 4.81
C ALA A 47 6.79 0.48 3.95
N GLN A 48 8.01 -0.03 4.05
CA GLN A 48 8.40 -1.31 3.42
C GLN A 48 7.63 -2.48 4.00
N ASP A 49 7.38 -2.49 5.31
CA ASP A 49 6.60 -3.52 5.97
C ASP A 49 5.14 -3.50 5.47
N TYR A 50 4.53 -2.32 5.42
CA TYR A 50 3.21 -2.09 4.84
C TYR A 50 3.11 -2.57 3.39
N LEU A 51 4.13 -2.29 2.57
CA LEU A 51 4.18 -2.76 1.18
C LEU A 51 4.16 -4.29 1.11
N ARG A 52 4.92 -4.98 1.99
CA ARG A 52 4.91 -6.46 2.05
C ARG A 52 3.57 -6.99 2.51
N GLU A 53 2.99 -6.40 3.54
CA GLU A 53 1.66 -6.78 4.02
C GLU A 53 0.59 -6.61 2.95
N MET A 54 0.64 -5.54 2.16
CA MET A 54 -0.28 -5.36 1.03
C MET A 54 -0.16 -6.46 -0.02
N VAL A 55 1.04 -6.96 -0.26
CA VAL A 55 1.25 -8.11 -1.14
C VAL A 55 0.68 -9.38 -0.50
N LEU A 56 0.89 -9.58 0.80
CA LEU A 56 0.33 -10.71 1.56
C LEU A 56 -1.20 -10.69 1.62
N PHE A 57 -1.81 -9.51 1.77
CA PHE A 57 -3.25 -9.33 1.74
C PHE A 57 -3.85 -9.41 0.33
N GLY A 58 -3.02 -9.46 -0.72
CA GLY A 58 -3.45 -9.53 -2.11
C GLY A 58 -3.94 -8.19 -2.69
N PHE A 59 -3.66 -7.07 -2.02
CA PHE A 59 -3.91 -5.73 -2.55
C PHE A 59 -2.90 -5.34 -3.63
N LEU A 60 -1.68 -5.84 -3.51
CA LEU A 60 -0.60 -5.68 -4.48
C LEU A 60 -0.17 -7.04 -5.01
N GLU A 61 0.11 -7.12 -6.30
CA GLU A 61 0.66 -8.30 -6.95
C GLU A 61 2.04 -7.96 -7.48
N ARG A 62 3.07 -8.70 -7.05
CA ARG A 62 4.44 -8.53 -7.56
C ARG A 62 4.66 -9.50 -8.74
N PRO A 63 4.81 -9.00 -9.98
CA PRO A 63 5.19 -9.83 -11.10
C PRO A 63 6.61 -10.38 -10.90
N ILE A 64 6.82 -11.63 -11.30
CA ILE A 64 8.05 -12.42 -11.09
C ILE A 64 9.29 -11.74 -11.71
N GLU A 65 9.10 -10.94 -12.76
CA GLU A 65 10.17 -10.25 -13.50
C GLU A 65 10.17 -8.71 -13.35
N GLY A 66 9.30 -8.14 -12.51
CA GLY A 66 9.14 -6.68 -12.44
C GLY A 66 9.60 -6.03 -11.15
N ALA A 67 10.18 -4.84 -11.27
CA ALA A 67 10.41 -3.90 -10.16
C ALA A 67 9.15 -3.12 -9.73
N PHE A 68 8.00 -3.45 -10.32
CA PHE A 68 6.70 -2.78 -10.15
C PHE A 68 5.71 -3.70 -9.45
N PHE A 69 4.85 -3.13 -8.61
CA PHE A 69 3.73 -3.80 -7.96
C PHE A 69 2.46 -3.42 -8.70
N LYS A 70 1.71 -4.41 -9.15
CA LYS A 70 0.40 -4.22 -9.77
C LYS A 70 -0.64 -4.05 -8.67
N ILE A 71 -1.40 -2.97 -8.73
CA ILE A 71 -2.47 -2.70 -7.77
C ILE A 71 -3.69 -3.51 -8.18
N LYS A 72 -4.18 -4.38 -7.29
CA LYS A 72 -5.46 -5.06 -7.50
C LYS A 72 -6.62 -4.12 -7.20
N LYS A 73 -7.68 -4.24 -8.00
CA LYS A 73 -8.97 -3.65 -7.68
C LYS A 73 -9.52 -4.36 -6.45
N VAL A 74 -9.69 -3.60 -5.40
CA VAL A 74 -10.43 -3.99 -4.20
C VAL A 74 -11.82 -3.37 -4.30
N ASP A 75 -12.82 -4.21 -4.52
CA ASP A 75 -14.23 -3.85 -4.33
C ASP A 75 -14.55 -3.66 -2.82
#